data_AF-A0A6A6KT75-F1
#
_entry.id   AF-A0A6A6KT75-F1
#
_cell.length_a   1.000
_cell.length_b   1.000
_cell.length_c   1.000
_cell.angle_alpha   90.00
_cell.angle_beta   90.00
_cell.angle_gamma   90.00
#
_symmetry.space_group_name_H-M   'P 1'
#
loop_
_entity.id
_entity.type
_entity.pdbx_description
1 polymer ?
#
loop_
_entity_poly.entity_id
_entity_poly.type
_entity_poly.pdbx_seq_one_letter_code
_entity_poly.pdbx_strand_id
1 'polypeptide(L)'
;MLHLAAKLNASNKISGAALQMQRELQWFQEMEKVVQPSYKENIGENGHIPRILFTKEHKNLVETGEKWMKDTATSCATVAALVITVVFAAAFTVPGGNNSDKGIPIYLKETAFMIFAISDALGLFASSTSLLMFLAYSHHAIRKKIFSGHYL
;
A
#
# COMPACT_ATOMS: atom_id res chain seq x y z
N MET A 1 30.87 10.09 -1.27
CA MET A 1 29.66 9.55 -1.94
C MET A 1 28.54 9.20 -0.96
N LEU A 2 28.76 8.42 0.10
CA LEU A 2 27.69 8.02 1.04
C LEU A 2 27.04 9.21 1.78
N HIS A 3 27.80 10.25 2.14
CA HIS A 3 27.26 11.51 2.66
C HIS A 3 26.36 12.28 1.68
N LEU A 4 26.64 12.21 0.38
CA LEU A 4 25.79 12.85 -0.63
C LEU A 4 24.47 12.11 -0.78
N ALA A 5 24.50 10.77 -0.73
CA ALA A 5 23.28 9.96 -0.68
C ALA A 5 22.48 10.24 0.60
N ALA A 6 23.13 10.48 1.74
CA ALA A 6 22.48 10.86 2.99
C ALA A 6 21.77 12.22 2.93
N LYS A 7 22.21 13.12 2.06
CA LYS A 7 21.64 14.47 1.86
C LYS A 7 20.70 14.55 0.67
N LEU A 8 20.50 13.43 -0.04
CA LEU A 8 19.72 13.43 -1.27
C LEU A 8 18.26 13.75 -0.96
N ASN A 9 17.82 14.95 -1.33
CA ASN A 9 16.42 15.34 -1.26
C ASN A 9 15.85 15.18 -2.68
N ALA A 10 15.35 13.98 -2.99
CA ALA A 10 14.97 13.62 -4.34
C ALA A 10 13.65 14.30 -4.70
N SER A 11 13.75 15.49 -5.30
CA SER A 11 12.72 16.20 -6.09
C SER A 11 11.27 16.10 -5.59
N ASN A 12 10.70 17.24 -5.21
CA ASN A 12 9.29 17.46 -4.81
C ASN A 12 8.21 17.02 -5.82
N LYS A 13 8.56 16.31 -6.90
CA LYS A 13 7.68 16.15 -8.04
C LYS A 13 6.61 15.07 -7.86
N ILE A 14 6.83 13.87 -7.31
CA ILE A 14 5.74 12.84 -7.25
C ILE A 14 5.90 11.80 -6.12
N SER A 15 4.74 11.41 -5.56
CA SER A 15 4.40 10.30 -4.64
C SER A 15 4.57 10.65 -3.16
N GLY A 16 3.48 10.60 -2.38
CA GLY A 16 3.39 11.17 -1.02
C GLY A 16 4.59 10.90 -0.11
N ALA A 17 4.81 11.78 0.88
CA ALA A 17 6.03 11.83 1.71
C ALA A 17 6.53 10.47 2.23
N ALA A 18 5.62 9.53 2.56
CA ALA A 18 5.98 8.17 2.95
C ALA A 18 6.66 7.36 1.84
N LEU A 19 6.19 7.46 0.59
CA LEU A 19 6.76 6.78 -0.57
C LEU A 19 8.10 7.40 -1.00
N GLN A 20 8.24 8.71 -0.86
CA GLN A 20 9.52 9.39 -1.04
C GLN A 20 10.53 8.88 0.00
N MET A 21 10.15 8.84 1.28
CA MET A 21 10.99 8.34 2.37
C MET A 21 11.42 6.88 2.15
N GLN A 22 10.49 6.02 1.72
CA GLN A 22 10.80 4.62 1.44
C GLN A 22 11.83 4.48 0.32
N ARG A 23 11.69 5.26 -0.76
CA ARG A 23 12.62 5.23 -1.90
C ARG A 23 14.01 5.72 -1.51
N GLU A 24 14.08 6.85 -0.81
CA GLU A 24 15.35 7.45 -0.38
C GLU A 24 16.08 6.52 0.61
N LEU A 25 15.35 5.84 1.50
CA LEU A 25 15.93 4.82 2.39
C LEU A 25 16.47 3.61 1.63
N GLN A 26 15.71 3.08 0.66
CA GLN A 26 16.18 1.96 -0.17
C GLN A 26 17.43 2.32 -0.95
N TRP A 27 17.46 3.50 -1.57
CA TRP A 27 18.64 3.98 -2.29
C TRP A 27 19.85 4.14 -1.36
N PHE A 28 19.64 4.69 -0.15
CA PHE A 28 20.68 4.82 0.85
C PHE A 28 21.26 3.46 1.27
N GLN A 29 20.39 2.46 1.48
CA GLN A 29 20.82 1.10 1.81
C GLN A 29 21.60 0.43 0.68
N GLU A 30 21.19 0.60 -0.58
CA GLU A 30 21.95 0.07 -1.72
C GLU A 30 23.32 0.74 -1.83
N MET A 31 23.40 2.06 -1.63
CA MET A 31 24.68 2.76 -1.59
C MET A 31 25.57 2.31 -0.41
N GLU A 32 24.97 2.01 0.74
CA GLU A 32 25.69 1.47 1.90
C GLU A 32 26.27 0.07 1.63
N LYS A 33 25.64 -0.74 0.77
CA LYS A 33 26.16 -2.07 0.39
C LYS A 33 27.32 -1.99 -0.62
N VAL A 34 27.28 -1.03 -1.53
CA VAL A 34 28.30 -0.87 -2.59
C VAL A 34 29.61 -0.29 -2.07
N VAL A 35 29.54 0.53 -1.01
CA VAL A 35 30.68 1.29 -0.50
C VAL A 35 31.51 0.47 0.51
N GLN A 36 32.84 0.66 0.52
CA GLN A 36 33.74 0.00 1.48
C GLN A 36 33.35 0.29 2.95
N PRO A 37 33.56 -0.66 3.88
CA PRO A 37 33.17 -0.51 5.29
C PRO A 37 33.70 0.77 5.96
N SER A 38 34.91 1.20 5.60
CA SER A 38 35.56 2.41 6.12
C SER A 38 34.75 3.70 5.90
N TYR A 39 34.00 3.80 4.81
CA TYR A 39 33.17 4.98 4.53
C TYR A 39 31.82 4.98 5.25
N LYS A 40 31.40 3.87 5.86
CA LYS A 40 30.14 3.79 6.63
C LYS A 40 30.25 4.56 7.94
N GLU A 41 31.45 4.57 8.52
CA GLU A 41 31.77 5.20 9.80
C GLU A 41 32.60 6.47 9.64
N ASN A 42 32.99 6.80 8.40
CA ASN A 42 33.72 8.02 8.10
C ASN A 42 32.89 9.24 8.51
N ILE A 43 33.52 10.14 9.27
CA ILE A 43 32.92 11.40 9.68
C ILE A 43 33.12 12.39 8.53
N GLY A 44 32.03 12.85 7.94
CA GLY A 44 32.07 13.82 6.84
C GLY A 44 32.36 15.23 7.35
N GLU A 45 32.45 16.19 6.42
CA GLU A 45 32.71 17.62 6.71
C GLU A 45 31.73 18.24 7.73
N ASN A 46 30.53 17.68 7.80
CA ASN A 46 29.45 18.04 8.70
C ASN A 46 29.59 17.46 10.11
N GLY A 47 30.66 16.72 10.42
CA GLY A 47 30.92 16.15 11.74
C GLY A 47 30.04 14.96 12.11
N HIS A 48 29.28 14.41 11.15
CA HIS A 48 28.37 13.29 11.37
C HIS A 48 28.71 12.11 10.45
N ILE A 49 28.42 10.92 10.94
CA ILE A 49 28.42 9.68 10.18
C ILE A 49 27.24 9.70 9.18
N PRO A 50 27.36 9.14 7.95
CA PRO A 50 26.33 9.19 6.92
C PRO A 50 24.93 8.79 7.39
N ARG A 51 24.83 7.76 8.25
CA ARG A 51 23.55 7.26 8.75
C ARG A 51 22.86 8.22 9.72
N ILE A 52 23.63 8.91 10.55
CA ILE A 52 23.11 9.96 11.45
C ILE A 52 22.67 11.17 10.64
N LEU A 53 23.45 11.54 9.62
CA LEU A 53 23.10 12.63 8.71
C LEU A 53 21.79 12.33 7.96
N PHE A 54 21.63 11.11 7.44
CA PHE A 54 20.41 10.70 6.75
C PHE A 54 19.17 10.87 7.64
N THR A 55 19.20 10.34 8.86
CA THR A 55 18.08 10.48 9.82
C THR A 55 17.77 11.95 10.14
N LYS A 56 18.80 12.80 10.22
CA LYS A 56 18.62 14.23 10.51
C LYS A 56 17.97 14.97 9.35
N GLU A 57 18.46 14.78 8.13
CA GLU A 57 17.94 15.44 6.92
C GLU A 57 16.52 14.98 6.57
N HIS A 58 16.19 13.71 6.86
CA HIS A 58 14.90 13.12 6.49
C HIS A 58 13.85 13.16 7.61
N LYS A 59 14.16 13.76 8.77
CA LYS A 59 13.23 13.80 9.92
C LYS A 59 11.86 14.39 9.56
N ASN A 60 11.84 15.53 8.86
CA ASN A 60 10.59 16.18 8.46
C ASN A 60 9.80 15.34 7.45
N LEU A 61 10.51 14.60 6.58
CA LEU A 61 9.89 13.72 5.60
C LEU A 61 9.23 12.51 6.28
N VAL A 62 9.86 11.95 7.32
CA VAL A 62 9.27 10.89 8.16
C VAL A 62 8.00 11.39 8.84
N GLU A 63 8.05 12.54 9.53
CA GLU A 63 6.89 13.11 10.21
C GLU A 63 5.73 13.39 9.25
N THR A 64 6.03 13.97 8.07
CA THR A 64 5.03 14.24 7.04
C THR A 64 4.49 12.95 6.43
N GLY A 65 5.35 11.94 6.23
CA GLY A 65 4.98 10.62 5.73
C GLY A 65 4.06 9.88 6.69
N GLU A 66 4.37 9.89 7.99
CA GLU A 66 3.52 9.32 9.03
C GLU A 66 2.14 9.98 9.07
N LYS A 67 2.08 11.31 9.00
CA LYS A 67 0.81 12.04 8.95
C LYS A 67 0.02 11.66 7.70
N TRP A 68 0.66 11.69 6.52
CA TRP A 68 0.01 11.34 5.26
C TRP A 68 -0.54 9.91 5.27
N MET A 69 0.20 8.95 5.84
CA MET A 69 -0.28 7.57 6.01
C MET A 69 -1.45 7.47 6.97
N LYS A 70 -1.44 8.18 8.11
CA LYS A 70 -2.55 8.21 9.06
C LYS A 70 -3.81 8.79 8.41
N ASP A 71 -3.71 9.93 7.73
CA ASP A 71 -4.84 10.58 7.07
C ASP A 71 -5.42 9.69 5.96
N THR A 72 -4.56 9.02 5.19
CA THR A 72 -4.95 8.07 4.14
C THR A 72 -5.62 6.82 4.73
N ALA A 73 -5.07 6.27 5.80
CA ALA A 73 -5.66 5.11 6.48
C ALA A 73 -7.03 5.44 7.08
N THR A 74 -7.17 6.63 7.66
CA THR A 74 -8.42 7.07 8.29
C THR A 74 -9.51 7.31 7.23
N SER A 75 -9.18 7.97 6.12
CA SER A 75 -10.11 8.13 4.99
C SER A 75 -10.47 6.83 4.31
N CYS A 76 -9.54 5.88 4.19
CA CYS A 76 -9.85 4.54 3.69
C CYS A 76 -10.78 3.78 4.65
N ALA A 77 -10.52 3.86 5.95
CA ALA A 77 -11.35 3.22 6.97
C ALA A 77 -12.78 3.78 6.99
N THR A 78 -12.96 5.10 6.78
CA THR A 78 -14.30 5.70 6.71
C THR A 78 -15.06 5.26 5.46
N VAL A 79 -14.39 5.19 4.30
CA VAL A 79 -14.99 4.65 3.06
C VAL A 79 -15.36 3.17 3.25
N ALA A 80 -14.47 2.36 3.85
CA ALA A 80 -14.75 0.96 4.15
C ALA A 80 -15.94 0.80 5.09
N ALA A 81 -16.01 1.59 6.17
CA ALA A 81 -17.14 1.58 7.10
C ALA A 81 -18.46 1.97 6.41
N LEU A 82 -18.43 2.94 5.49
CA LEU A 82 -19.60 3.33 4.69
C LEU A 82 -20.08 2.17 3.81
N VAL A 83 -19.16 1.50 3.10
CA VAL A 83 -19.49 0.32 2.27
C VAL A 83 -20.08 -0.80 3.13
N ILE A 84 -19.45 -1.14 4.26
CA ILE A 84 -19.96 -2.15 5.19
C ILE A 84 -21.38 -1.80 5.64
N THR A 85 -21.62 -0.54 5.99
CA THR A 85 -22.94 -0.07 6.42
C THR A 85 -23.99 -0.19 5.31
N VAL A 86 -23.65 0.22 4.08
CA VAL A 86 -24.56 0.14 2.93
C VAL A 86 -24.87 -1.32 2.58
N VAL A 87 -23.87 -2.19 2.57
CA VAL A 87 -24.05 -3.63 2.31
C VAL A 87 -24.88 -4.29 3.41
N PHE A 88 -24.61 -3.95 4.68
CA PHE A 88 -25.41 -4.44 5.80
C PHE A 88 -26.86 -3.97 5.70
N ALA A 89 -27.10 -2.68 5.45
CA ALA A 89 -28.43 -2.15 5.22
C ALA A 89 -29.10 -2.88 4.06
N ALA A 90 -28.47 -2.97 2.87
CA ALA A 90 -29.03 -3.67 1.72
C ALA A 90 -29.38 -5.14 1.99
N ALA A 91 -28.59 -5.85 2.80
CA ALA A 91 -28.85 -7.22 3.20
C ALA A 91 -30.10 -7.37 4.08
N PHE A 92 -30.40 -6.39 4.92
CA PHE A 92 -31.51 -6.44 5.89
C PHE A 92 -32.73 -5.56 5.53
N THR A 93 -32.55 -4.55 4.67
CA THR A 93 -33.57 -3.62 4.16
C THR A 93 -33.80 -3.82 2.67
N VAL A 94 -33.99 -5.07 2.23
CA VAL A 94 -34.48 -5.37 0.88
C VAL A 94 -35.82 -4.62 0.70
N PRO A 95 -35.95 -3.72 -0.29
CA PRO A 95 -37.15 -2.91 -0.45
C PRO A 95 -38.28 -3.83 -0.86
N GLY A 96 -39.33 -3.99 -0.05
CA GLY A 96 -40.42 -4.93 -0.37
C GLY A 96 -41.41 -5.12 0.76
N GLY A 97 -40.97 -4.94 2.01
CA GLY A 97 -41.79 -5.23 3.18
C GLY A 97 -41.91 -6.75 3.43
N ASN A 98 -42.58 -7.10 4.53
CA ASN A 98 -42.89 -8.49 4.88
C ASN A 98 -44.33 -8.80 4.45
N ASN A 99 -44.58 -9.97 3.86
CA ASN A 99 -45.96 -10.42 3.68
C ASN A 99 -46.51 -10.80 5.06
N SER A 100 -47.52 -10.05 5.51
CA SER A 100 -48.05 -10.10 6.89
C SER A 100 -48.61 -11.47 7.31
N ASP A 101 -48.76 -12.43 6.39
CA ASP A 101 -49.23 -13.80 6.64
C ASP A 101 -48.11 -14.85 6.82
N LYS A 102 -46.85 -14.59 6.43
CA LYS A 102 -45.81 -15.64 6.37
C LYS A 102 -44.42 -15.28 6.91
N GLY A 103 -44.15 -14.01 7.24
CA GLY A 103 -42.84 -13.64 7.83
C GLY A 103 -41.66 -13.67 6.85
N ILE A 104 -41.92 -13.64 5.54
CA ILE A 104 -40.90 -13.75 4.49
C ILE A 104 -40.75 -12.38 3.79
N PRO A 105 -39.52 -11.82 3.69
CA PRO A 105 -39.27 -10.56 2.99
C PRO A 105 -39.64 -10.66 1.50
N ILE A 106 -40.40 -9.68 1.00
CA ILE A 106 -41.05 -9.71 -0.32
C ILE A 106 -40.05 -9.65 -1.51
N TYR A 107 -38.83 -9.12 -1.31
CA TYR A 107 -37.85 -8.95 -2.39
C TYR A 107 -36.67 -9.95 -2.41
N LEU A 108 -36.57 -10.85 -1.43
CA LEU A 108 -35.62 -11.98 -1.48
C LEU A 108 -35.95 -12.99 -2.59
N LYS A 109 -37.10 -12.83 -3.25
CA LYS A 109 -37.60 -13.68 -4.34
C LYS A 109 -37.37 -13.12 -5.74
N GLU A 110 -36.95 -11.86 -5.87
CA GLU A 110 -36.55 -11.29 -7.16
C GLU A 110 -35.23 -11.91 -7.57
N THR A 111 -35.33 -12.97 -8.36
CA THR A 111 -34.19 -13.82 -8.76
C THR A 111 -33.12 -12.97 -9.44
N ALA A 112 -33.52 -11.89 -10.12
CA ALA A 112 -32.63 -10.94 -10.76
C ALA A 112 -31.70 -10.19 -9.76
N PHE A 113 -32.20 -9.75 -8.61
CA PHE A 113 -31.39 -9.06 -7.61
C PHE A 113 -30.40 -10.01 -6.92
N MET A 114 -30.85 -11.23 -6.62
CA MET A 114 -29.97 -12.25 -6.03
C MET A 114 -28.87 -12.68 -7.01
N ILE A 115 -29.23 -12.90 -8.29
CA ILE A 115 -28.25 -13.19 -9.35
C ILE A 115 -27.29 -12.02 -9.54
N PHE A 116 -27.78 -10.78 -9.52
CA PHE A 116 -26.92 -9.60 -9.62
C PHE A 116 -25.93 -9.54 -8.44
N ALA A 117 -26.39 -9.71 -7.20
CA ALA A 117 -25.54 -9.68 -6.02
C ALA A 117 -24.51 -10.83 -6.00
N ILE A 118 -24.93 -12.04 -6.38
CA ILE A 118 -24.02 -13.20 -6.49
C ILE A 118 -23.01 -12.97 -7.61
N SER A 119 -23.45 -12.46 -8.77
CA SER A 119 -22.58 -12.19 -9.91
C SER A 119 -21.57 -11.08 -9.61
N ASP A 120 -21.99 -10.02 -8.91
CA ASP A 120 -21.11 -8.94 -8.47
C ASP A 120 -20.06 -9.45 -7.47
N ALA A 121 -20.50 -10.23 -6.47
CA ALA A 121 -19.59 -10.86 -5.51
C ALA A 121 -18.59 -11.81 -6.20
N LEU A 122 -19.05 -12.65 -7.12
CA LEU A 122 -18.18 -13.55 -7.90
C LEU A 122 -17.23 -12.77 -8.82
N GLY A 123 -17.69 -11.68 -9.43
CA GLY A 123 -16.87 -10.79 -10.25
C GLY A 123 -15.77 -10.11 -9.44
N LEU A 124 -16.09 -9.63 -8.25
CA LEU A 124 -15.13 -9.04 -7.31
C LEU A 124 -14.12 -10.08 -6.80
N PHE A 125 -14.57 -11.29 -6.48
CA PHE A 125 -13.69 -12.40 -6.12
C PHE A 125 -12.76 -12.77 -7.27
N ALA A 126 -13.28 -13.00 -8.47
CA ALA A 126 -12.50 -13.36 -9.64
C ALA A 126 -11.49 -12.27 -10.02
N SER A 127 -11.89 -11.00 -10.00
CA SER A 127 -11.03 -9.85 -10.22
C SER A 127 -9.89 -9.79 -9.19
N SER A 128 -10.23 -9.94 -7.90
CA SER A 128 -9.26 -9.95 -6.81
C SER A 128 -8.28 -11.12 -6.94
N THR A 129 -8.77 -12.32 -7.24
CA THR A 129 -7.92 -13.50 -7.46
C THR A 129 -7.00 -13.32 -8.67
N SER A 130 -7.49 -12.77 -9.79
CA SER A 130 -6.68 -12.47 -10.97
C SER A 130 -5.57 -11.47 -10.66
N LEU A 131 -5.88 -10.41 -9.91
CA LEU A 131 -4.89 -9.42 -9.49
C LEU A 131 -3.82 -10.05 -8.59
N LEU A 132 -4.22 -10.87 -7.62
CA LEU A 132 -3.29 -11.58 -6.74
C LEU A 132 -2.38 -12.55 -7.51
N MET A 133 -2.94 -13.29 -8.48
CA MET A 133 -2.14 -14.17 -9.34
C MET A 133 -1.15 -13.38 -10.21
N PHE A 134 -1.58 -12.26 -10.80
CA PHE A 134 -0.70 -11.39 -11.57
C PHE A 134 0.44 -10.82 -10.72
N LEU A 135 0.14 -10.37 -9.51
CA LEU A 135 1.13 -9.90 -8.54
C LEU A 135 2.08 -11.02 -8.11
N ALA A 136 1.57 -12.22 -7.86
CA ALA A 136 2.38 -13.38 -7.49
C ALA A 136 3.34 -13.79 -8.62
N TYR A 137 2.85 -13.82 -9.86
CA TYR A 137 3.68 -14.08 -11.04
C TYR A 137 4.74 -12.99 -11.22
N SER A 138 4.35 -11.71 -11.11
CA SER A 138 5.28 -10.59 -11.22
C SER A 138 6.36 -10.64 -10.14
N HIS A 139 5.99 -10.93 -8.89
CA HIS A 139 6.93 -11.11 -7.79
C HIS A 139 7.86 -12.31 -8.01
N HIS A 140 7.36 -13.44 -8.53
CA HIS A 140 8.18 -14.59 -8.88
C HIS A 140 9.14 -14.31 -10.04
N ALA A 141 8.68 -13.59 -11.08
CA ALA A 141 9.51 -13.20 -12.23
C ALA A 141 10.62 -12.22 -11.81
N ILE A 142 10.32 -11.25 -10.93
CA ILE A 142 11.31 -10.34 -10.34
C ILE A 142 12.33 -11.14 -9.51
N ARG A 143 11.86 -12.09 -8.68
CA ARG A 143 12.73 -12.95 -7.86
C ARG A 143 13.66 -13.84 -8.71
N LYS A 144 13.17 -14.42 -9.81
CA LYS A 144 14.00 -15.19 -10.74
C LYS A 144 15.03 -14.33 -11.47
N LYS A 145 14.67 -13.11 -11.88
CA LYS A 145 15.59 -12.20 -12.57
C LYS A 145 16.74 -11.72 -11.68
N ILE A 146 16.49 -11.57 -10.38
CA ILE A 146 17.52 -11.23 -9.37
C ILE A 146 18.47 -12.41 -9.10
N PHE A 147 17.95 -13.65 -9.01
CA PHE A 147 18.78 -14.82 -8.72
C PHE A 147 19.56 -15.37 -9.92
N SER A 148 19.08 -15.19 -11.16
CA SER A 148 19.85 -15.55 -12.37
C SER A 148 20.96 -14.56 -12.71
N GLY A 149 20.99 -13.36 -12.14
CA GLY A 149 22.09 -12.40 -12.31
C GLY A 149 23.32 -12.65 -11.43
N HIS A 150 23.28 -13.65 -10.54
CA HIS A 150 24.39 -14.02 -9.65
C HIS A 150 25.20 -15.23 -10.16
N TYR A 151 24.93 -15.71 -11.38
CA TYR A 151 25.62 -16.83 -12.03
C TYR A 151 26.12 -16.48 -13.45
N LEU A 152 26.48 -15.22 -13.69
CA LEU A 152 27.26 -14.77 -14.85
C LEU A 152 28.30 -13.74 -14.40
#